data_AF-A0A7V9UUM4-F1
#
_entry.id   AF-A0A7V9UUM4-F1
#
_cell.length_a   1.000
_cell.length_b   1.000
_cell.length_c   1.000
_cell.angle_alpha   90.00
_cell.angle_beta   90.00
_cell.angle_gamma   90.00
#
_symmetry.space_group_name_H-M   'P 1'
#
loop_
_entity.id
_entity.type
_entity.pdbx_description
1 polymer ?
#
loop_
_entity_poly.entity_id
_entity_poly.type
_entity_poly.pdbx_seq_one_letter_code
_entity_poly.pdbx_strand_id
1 'polypeptide(L)'
;MTDQSKLKSSKAKIFLGVDGGQSHTEAIIADEHGNVLGRGTGGASNHTEIPGGRERLQNAIRDSVDEALKAANLPSIDETVFASAYCGMTGGAIYKKEIIGALVKAEKLLVGHDAPTALFGATAGKAGIVVIAGTGSIVYGETATRENAQVGGLGYLFSDEGSGFWLAAQVIRLAIKEQDGLIAPCG
;
A
#
# COMPACT_ATOMS: atom_id res chain seq x y z
N MET A 1 42.56 -29.27 14.29
CA MET A 1 41.23 -29.85 14.50
C MET A 1 40.24 -28.70 14.61
N THR A 2 39.66 -28.38 13.47
CA THR A 2 38.78 -27.23 13.22
C THR A 2 37.40 -27.51 13.78
N ASP A 3 36.83 -26.58 14.56
CA ASP A 3 35.46 -26.10 14.31
C ASP A 3 35.19 -24.81 15.12
N GLN A 4 35.59 -23.66 14.56
CA GLN A 4 35.11 -22.35 14.99
C GLN A 4 33.93 -21.85 14.12
N SER A 5 33.23 -22.73 13.39
CA SER A 5 32.16 -22.33 12.46
C SER A 5 30.79 -22.08 13.12
N LYS A 6 30.68 -22.14 14.45
CA LYS A 6 29.41 -22.03 15.20
C LYS A 6 29.07 -20.68 15.84
N LEU A 7 29.72 -19.59 15.43
CA LEU A 7 29.28 -18.23 15.80
C LEU A 7 29.08 -17.35 14.56
N LYS A 8 28.23 -17.79 13.63
CA LYS A 8 27.49 -16.82 12.80
C LYS A 8 26.39 -16.26 13.70
N SER A 9 26.62 -15.09 14.30
CA SER A 9 25.56 -14.30 14.91
C SER A 9 24.42 -14.17 13.89
N SER A 10 23.30 -14.86 14.13
CA SER A 10 22.13 -14.74 13.26
C SER A 10 21.63 -13.32 13.44
N LYS A 11 21.87 -12.45 12.44
CA LYS A 11 21.21 -11.16 12.37
C LYS A 11 19.71 -11.41 12.56
N ALA A 12 19.10 -10.76 13.54
CA ALA A 12 17.66 -10.84 13.78
C ALA A 12 16.93 -10.49 12.48
N LYS A 13 15.91 -11.27 12.13
CA LYS A 13 15.18 -11.05 10.87
C LYS A 13 14.17 -9.95 11.08
N ILE A 14 14.25 -8.92 10.26
CA ILE A 14 13.31 -7.81 10.27
C ILE A 14 12.49 -7.77 8.99
N PHE A 15 11.23 -7.38 9.12
CA PHE A 15 10.24 -7.36 8.06
C PHE A 15 9.70 -5.94 7.92
N LEU A 16 9.44 -5.53 6.67
CA LEU A 16 8.91 -4.21 6.36
C LEU A 16 7.49 -4.32 5.77
N GLY A 17 6.55 -3.58 6.34
CA GLY A 17 5.25 -3.30 5.73
C GLY A 17 5.15 -1.82 5.37
N VAL A 18 4.70 -1.51 4.17
CA VAL A 18 4.41 -0.13 3.74
C VAL A 18 3.00 -0.03 3.18
N ASP A 19 2.23 0.94 3.65
CA ASP A 19 0.93 1.33 3.10
C ASP A 19 1.04 2.73 2.50
N GLY A 20 1.02 2.80 1.17
CA GLY A 20 1.19 4.02 0.40
C GLY A 20 -0.12 4.51 -0.22
N GLY A 21 -0.69 5.56 0.37
CA GLY A 21 -1.97 6.14 -0.03
C GLY A 21 -1.88 7.48 -0.78
N GLN A 22 -3.05 8.10 -0.96
CA GLN A 22 -3.18 9.39 -1.65
C GLN A 22 -2.73 10.59 -0.80
N SER A 23 -2.74 10.46 0.53
CA SER A 23 -2.46 11.57 1.46
C SER A 23 -1.19 11.35 2.28
N HIS A 24 -0.93 10.12 2.70
CA HIS A 24 0.24 9.75 3.51
C HIS A 24 0.72 8.35 3.13
N THR A 25 1.93 8.04 3.56
CA THR A 25 2.54 6.71 3.48
C THR A 25 2.98 6.29 4.88
N GLU A 26 2.59 5.11 5.35
CA GLU A 26 3.00 4.55 6.64
C GLU A 26 3.94 3.36 6.42
N ALA A 27 5.02 3.29 7.21
CA ALA A 27 5.93 2.16 7.24
C ALA A 27 5.98 1.55 8.64
N ILE A 28 5.97 0.23 8.72
CA ILE A 28 6.08 -0.55 9.96
C ILE A 28 7.21 -1.56 9.80
N ILE A 29 8.08 -1.63 10.81
CA ILE A 29 9.12 -2.65 10.92
C ILE A 29 8.76 -3.57 12.07
N ALA A 30 8.82 -4.88 11.81
CA ALA A 30 8.54 -5.91 12.81
C ALA A 30 9.62 -7.00 12.82
N ASP A 31 9.73 -7.69 13.95
CA ASP A 31 10.55 -8.91 14.08
C ASP A 31 9.80 -10.17 13.60
N GLU A 32 10.44 -11.33 13.67
CA GLU A 32 9.85 -12.63 13.32
C GLU A 32 8.67 -13.07 14.22
N HIS A 33 8.48 -12.41 15.35
CA HIS A 33 7.39 -12.69 16.29
C HIS A 33 6.18 -11.75 16.07
N GLY A 34 6.30 -10.80 15.14
CA GLY A 34 5.27 -9.80 14.86
C GLY A 34 5.29 -8.62 15.84
N ASN A 35 6.34 -8.46 16.65
CA ASN A 35 6.49 -7.29 17.49
C ASN A 35 6.90 -6.11 16.62
N VAL A 36 6.15 -5.01 16.73
CA VAL A 36 6.50 -3.76 16.04
C VAL A 36 7.73 -3.14 16.71
N LEU A 37 8.81 -3.03 15.94
CA LEU A 37 10.07 -2.41 16.36
C LEU A 37 10.07 -0.91 16.10
N GLY A 38 9.42 -0.46 15.03
CA GLY A 38 9.39 0.94 14.64
C GLY A 38 8.26 1.25 13.67
N ARG A 39 7.84 2.52 13.68
CA ARG A 39 6.85 3.08 12.75
C ARG A 39 7.36 4.40 12.20
N GLY A 40 6.99 4.70 10.97
CA GLY A 40 7.36 5.96 10.33
C GLY A 40 6.32 6.39 9.31
N THR A 41 6.34 7.67 9.00
CA THR A 41 5.36 8.35 8.16
C THR A 41 6.06 9.16 7.08
N GLY A 42 5.42 9.20 5.92
CA GLY A 42 5.88 9.96 4.76
C GLY A 42 4.71 10.62 4.05
N GLY A 43 5.03 11.47 3.08
CA GLY A 43 4.03 12.15 2.27
C GLY A 43 3.22 11.21 1.37
N ALA A 44 2.38 11.82 0.54
CA ALA A 44 1.57 11.11 -0.46
C ALA A 44 2.42 10.43 -1.54
N SER A 45 2.10 9.18 -1.87
CA SER A 45 2.83 8.33 -2.84
C SER A 45 2.02 8.01 -4.10
N ASN A 46 1.04 8.86 -4.43
CA ASN A 46 0.16 8.78 -5.60
C ASN A 46 0.69 9.56 -6.82
N HIS A 47 -0.01 9.43 -7.95
CA HIS A 47 0.26 10.15 -9.20
C HIS A 47 1.69 10.00 -9.70
N THR A 48 2.23 8.78 -9.71
CA THR A 48 3.63 8.52 -10.09
C THR A 48 3.94 8.94 -11.55
N GLU A 49 2.92 9.09 -12.38
CA GLU A 49 3.01 9.39 -13.81
C GLU A 49 3.06 10.89 -14.15
N ILE A 50 2.74 11.78 -13.21
CA ILE A 50 2.84 13.24 -13.44
C ILE A 50 4.27 13.74 -13.18
N PRO A 51 4.69 14.89 -13.73
CA PRO A 51 5.99 15.50 -13.41
C PRO A 51 6.19 15.63 -11.89
N GLY A 52 7.33 15.16 -11.40
CA GLY A 52 7.65 15.12 -9.95
C GLY A 52 7.00 13.96 -9.18
N GLY A 53 6.10 13.17 -9.79
CA GLY A 53 5.42 12.04 -9.14
C GLY A 53 6.37 10.92 -8.70
N ARG A 54 7.42 10.65 -9.48
CA ARG A 54 8.47 9.67 -9.13
C ARG A 54 9.28 10.12 -7.91
N GLU A 55 9.73 11.36 -7.89
CA GLU A 55 10.49 11.93 -6.77
C GLU A 55 9.65 11.95 -5.49
N ARG A 56 8.37 12.34 -5.60
CA ARG A 56 7.42 12.28 -4.48
C ARG A 56 7.28 10.86 -3.91
N LEU A 57 7.17 9.84 -4.76
CA LEU A 57 7.15 8.44 -4.32
C LEU A 57 8.46 8.07 -3.63
N GLN A 58 9.61 8.46 -4.19
CA GLN A 58 10.91 8.16 -3.59
C GLN A 58 11.05 8.78 -2.20
N ASN A 59 10.69 10.06 -2.06
CA ASN A 59 10.73 10.77 -0.79
C ASN A 59 9.75 10.15 0.22
N ALA A 60 8.51 9.87 -0.19
CA ALA A 60 7.53 9.25 0.70
C ALA A 60 8.00 7.90 1.25
N ILE A 61 8.62 7.06 0.42
CA ILE A 61 9.18 5.77 0.83
C ILE A 61 10.43 5.96 1.71
N ARG A 62 11.37 6.82 1.32
CA ARG A 62 12.58 7.08 2.12
C ARG A 62 12.23 7.65 3.49
N ASP A 63 11.41 8.69 3.54
CA ASP A 63 11.00 9.36 4.77
C ASP A 63 10.31 8.38 5.74
N SER A 64 9.31 7.65 5.25
CA SER A 64 8.56 6.70 6.08
C SER A 64 9.45 5.55 6.59
N VAL A 65 10.29 4.97 5.73
CA VAL A 65 11.15 3.85 6.10
C VAL A 65 12.30 4.28 7.01
N ASP A 66 12.97 5.40 6.72
CA ASP A 66 14.05 5.91 7.58
C ASP A 66 13.52 6.36 8.94
N GLU A 67 12.32 6.94 9.01
CA GLU A 67 11.67 7.25 10.29
C GLU A 67 11.37 5.96 11.08
N ALA A 68 10.85 4.92 10.43
CA ALA A 68 10.61 3.63 11.08
C ALA A 68 11.92 2.97 11.57
N LEU A 69 12.99 3.04 10.78
CA LEU A 69 14.32 2.52 11.15
C LEU A 69 14.91 3.29 12.34
N LYS A 70 14.80 4.62 12.35
CA LYS A 70 15.21 5.46 13.48
C LYS A 70 14.44 5.08 14.75
N ALA A 71 13.12 4.94 14.66
CA ALA A 71 12.28 4.52 15.79
C ALA A 71 12.68 3.14 16.33
N ALA A 72 13.11 2.23 15.44
CA ALA A 72 13.62 0.91 15.79
C ALA A 72 15.10 0.88 16.25
N ASN A 73 15.79 2.02 16.26
CA ASN A 73 17.25 2.12 16.47
C ASN A 73 18.07 1.24 15.51
N LEU A 74 17.64 1.18 14.25
CA LEU A 74 18.30 0.42 13.17
C LEU A 74 19.04 1.37 12.21
N PRO A 75 20.01 0.86 11.43
CA PRO A 75 20.69 1.62 10.38
C PRO A 75 19.71 2.16 9.32
N SER A 76 20.14 3.15 8.55
CA SER A 76 19.33 3.76 7.48
C SER A 76 18.89 2.74 6.42
N ILE A 77 17.94 3.15 5.58
CA ILE A 77 17.40 2.33 4.49
C ILE A 77 18.50 1.79 3.56
N ASP A 78 19.57 2.56 3.34
CA ASP A 78 20.66 2.18 2.45
C ASP A 78 21.59 1.10 3.05
N GLU A 79 21.60 0.93 4.37
CA GLU A 79 22.44 -0.05 5.10
C GLU A 79 21.67 -1.28 5.58
N THR A 80 20.34 -1.19 5.59
CA THR A 80 19.45 -2.23 6.09
C THR A 80 19.01 -3.18 4.97
N VAL A 81 18.96 -4.47 5.28
CA VAL A 81 18.41 -5.51 4.39
C VAL A 81 17.31 -6.26 5.15
N PHE A 82 16.10 -6.23 4.62
CA PHE A 82 14.94 -6.89 5.21
C PHE A 82 14.82 -8.35 4.76
N ALA A 83 14.32 -9.23 5.63
CA ALA A 83 14.00 -10.61 5.26
C ALA A 83 12.83 -10.65 4.25
N SER A 84 11.82 -9.79 4.44
CA SER A 84 10.80 -9.53 3.43
C SER A 84 10.24 -8.13 3.59
N ALA A 85 9.82 -7.55 2.46
CA ALA A 85 9.11 -6.28 2.40
C ALA A 85 7.84 -6.42 1.56
N TYR A 86 6.71 -5.92 2.07
CA TYR A 86 5.47 -5.75 1.31
C TYR A 86 5.11 -4.27 1.26
N CYS A 87 4.94 -3.73 0.06
CA CYS A 87 4.51 -2.35 -0.16
C CYS A 87 3.16 -2.36 -0.90
N GLY A 88 2.07 -2.12 -0.15
CA GLY A 88 0.73 -1.93 -0.70
C GLY A 88 0.57 -0.49 -1.15
N MET A 89 0.33 -0.26 -2.45
CA MET A 89 0.36 1.07 -3.04
C MET A 89 -0.93 1.36 -3.81
N THR A 90 -1.57 2.50 -3.55
CA THR A 90 -2.72 2.97 -4.34
C THR A 90 -2.34 3.21 -5.81
N GLY A 91 -3.24 2.91 -6.76
CA GLY A 91 -3.07 3.30 -8.17
C GLY A 91 -2.13 2.40 -8.99
N GLY A 92 -1.92 1.16 -8.57
CA GLY A 92 -1.18 0.15 -9.35
C GLY A 92 0.32 0.08 -9.06
N ALA A 93 0.90 -1.09 -9.30
CA ALA A 93 2.24 -1.45 -8.82
C ALA A 93 3.34 -1.39 -9.90
N ILE A 94 3.00 -1.33 -11.20
CA ILE A 94 3.95 -1.61 -12.30
C ILE A 94 5.15 -0.64 -12.27
N TYR A 95 4.91 0.66 -12.25
CA TYR A 95 6.00 1.66 -12.20
C TYR A 95 6.60 1.83 -10.81
N LYS A 96 5.83 1.51 -9.76
CA LYS A 96 6.26 1.66 -8.38
C LYS A 96 7.24 0.56 -7.97
N LYS A 97 7.12 -0.63 -8.55
CA LYS A 97 7.99 -1.77 -8.25
C LYS A 97 9.46 -1.48 -8.55
N GLU A 98 9.75 -0.85 -9.68
CA GLU A 98 11.13 -0.48 -10.04
C GLU A 98 11.70 0.58 -9.09
N ILE A 99 10.92 1.62 -8.83
CA ILE A 99 11.33 2.74 -7.96
C ILE A 99 11.56 2.25 -6.53
N ILE A 100 10.62 1.49 -5.97
CA ILE A 100 10.73 0.94 -4.61
C ILE A 100 11.86 -0.09 -4.55
N GLY A 101 12.02 -0.93 -5.58
CA GLY A 101 13.10 -1.92 -5.64
C GLY A 101 14.51 -1.31 -5.68
N ALA A 102 14.65 -0.08 -6.18
CA ALA A 102 15.90 0.66 -6.12
C ALA A 102 16.20 1.27 -4.73
N LEU A 103 15.17 1.40 -3.87
CA LEU A 103 15.28 2.03 -2.55
C LEU A 103 15.35 1.00 -1.41
N VAL A 104 14.49 -0.02 -1.47
CA VAL A 104 14.31 -1.00 -0.40
C VAL A 104 15.07 -2.28 -0.73
N LYS A 105 16.05 -2.63 0.10
CA LYS A 105 16.78 -3.89 -0.01
C LYS A 105 16.07 -4.96 0.81
N ALA A 106 15.54 -5.99 0.15
CA ALA A 106 14.93 -7.13 0.82
C ALA A 106 15.24 -8.44 0.09
N GLU A 107 15.37 -9.55 0.82
CA GLU A 107 15.50 -10.89 0.22
C GLU A 107 14.24 -11.23 -0.61
N LYS A 108 13.08 -10.78 -0.14
CA LYS A 108 11.80 -10.89 -0.85
C LYS A 108 11.04 -9.57 -0.80
N LEU A 109 11.00 -8.86 -1.93
CA LEU A 109 10.21 -7.64 -2.11
C LEU A 109 8.95 -7.91 -2.93
N LEU A 110 7.79 -7.57 -2.36
CA LEU A 110 6.50 -7.58 -3.02
C LEU A 110 5.96 -6.14 -3.05
N VAL A 111 5.62 -5.67 -4.24
CA VAL A 111 4.94 -4.38 -4.43
C VAL A 111 3.61 -4.66 -5.10
N GLY A 112 2.53 -4.31 -4.42
CA GLY A 112 1.16 -4.61 -4.82
C GLY A 112 0.24 -3.41 -4.66
N HIS A 113 -1.06 -3.66 -4.77
CA HIS A 113 -2.08 -2.69 -4.37
C HIS A 113 -2.35 -2.79 -2.86
N ASP A 114 -3.12 -1.85 -2.33
CA ASP A 114 -3.47 -1.73 -0.91
C ASP A 114 -4.50 -2.77 -0.40
N ALA A 115 -5.34 -3.30 -1.28
CA ALA A 115 -6.42 -4.22 -0.87
C ALA A 115 -5.98 -5.52 -0.16
N PRO A 116 -4.86 -6.19 -0.52
CA PRO A 116 -4.37 -7.35 0.23
C PRO A 116 -3.90 -6.96 1.63
N THR A 117 -3.30 -5.77 1.80
CA THR A 117 -2.97 -5.22 3.13
C THR A 117 -4.23 -5.01 3.95
N ALA A 118 -5.26 -4.39 3.35
CA ALA A 118 -6.54 -4.15 4.01
C ALA A 118 -7.23 -5.45 4.43
N LEU A 119 -7.25 -6.46 3.54
CA LEU A 119 -7.79 -7.78 3.87
C LEU A 119 -7.00 -8.41 5.01
N PHE A 120 -5.67 -8.42 4.92
CA PHE A 120 -4.81 -9.00 5.95
C PHE A 120 -5.03 -8.35 7.32
N GLY A 121 -5.12 -7.01 7.35
CA GLY A 121 -5.42 -6.26 8.58
C GLY A 121 -6.79 -6.59 9.17
N ALA A 122 -7.80 -6.78 8.32
CA ALA A 122 -9.16 -7.12 8.76
C ALA A 122 -9.30 -8.58 9.23
N THR A 123 -8.54 -9.52 8.65
CA THR A 123 -8.70 -10.96 8.91
C THR A 123 -7.58 -11.58 9.75
N ALA A 124 -6.58 -10.79 10.13
CA ALA A 124 -5.32 -11.28 10.71
C ALA A 124 -4.69 -12.40 9.85
N GLY A 125 -4.72 -12.22 8.53
CA GLY A 125 -4.14 -13.14 7.55
C GLY A 125 -4.94 -14.39 7.23
N LYS A 126 -6.18 -14.50 7.75
CA LYS A 126 -7.13 -15.56 7.39
C LYS A 126 -7.81 -15.27 6.05
N ALA A 127 -8.34 -16.31 5.43
CA ALA A 127 -9.16 -16.18 4.21
C ALA A 127 -10.36 -15.26 4.43
N GLY A 128 -10.74 -14.51 3.40
CA GLY A 128 -11.86 -13.57 3.48
C GLY A 128 -12.01 -12.69 2.25
N ILE A 129 -12.92 -11.74 2.34
CA ILE A 129 -13.21 -10.73 1.32
C ILE A 129 -13.22 -9.37 2.01
N VAL A 130 -12.62 -8.37 1.35
CA VAL A 130 -12.68 -6.96 1.75
C VAL A 130 -13.35 -6.16 0.66
N VAL A 131 -14.22 -5.23 1.08
CA VAL A 131 -14.85 -4.24 0.22
C VAL A 131 -14.38 -2.87 0.68
N ILE A 132 -13.72 -2.13 -0.20
CA ILE A 132 -13.19 -0.80 0.08
C ILE A 132 -14.01 0.20 -0.73
N ALA A 133 -14.57 1.21 -0.06
CA ALA A 133 -15.32 2.30 -0.68
C ALA A 133 -14.83 3.64 -0.09
N GLY A 134 -13.86 4.25 -0.76
CA GLY A 134 -13.28 5.55 -0.42
C GLY A 134 -13.41 6.50 -1.60
N THR A 135 -12.30 7.15 -1.99
CA THR A 135 -12.25 7.94 -3.24
C THR A 135 -12.59 7.08 -4.47
N GLY A 136 -12.06 5.86 -4.52
CA GLY A 136 -12.45 4.80 -5.46
C GLY A 136 -13.07 3.60 -4.74
N SER A 137 -13.37 2.52 -5.45
CA SER A 137 -13.87 1.29 -4.82
C SER A 137 -13.33 0.01 -5.44
N ILE A 138 -13.16 -1.02 -4.59
CA ILE A 138 -12.60 -2.31 -4.98
C ILE A 138 -13.12 -3.42 -4.05
N VAL A 139 -13.36 -4.60 -4.63
CA VAL A 139 -13.58 -5.83 -3.89
C VAL A 139 -12.40 -6.75 -4.12
N TYR A 140 -11.79 -7.24 -3.05
CA TYR A 140 -10.68 -8.18 -3.09
C TYR A 140 -10.97 -9.36 -2.17
N GLY A 141 -10.69 -10.58 -2.64
CA GLY A 141 -10.85 -11.80 -1.85
C GLY A 141 -9.63 -12.70 -1.96
N GLU A 142 -9.32 -13.39 -0.86
CA GLU A 142 -8.27 -14.41 -0.80
C GLU A 142 -8.78 -15.66 -0.07
N THR A 143 -8.52 -16.83 -0.64
CA THR A 143 -8.88 -18.14 -0.07
C THR A 143 -7.80 -18.64 0.90
N ALA A 144 -8.10 -19.72 1.63
CA ALA A 144 -7.13 -20.34 2.54
C ALA A 144 -5.90 -20.92 1.80
N THR A 145 -6.05 -21.25 0.52
CA THR A 145 -5.00 -21.71 -0.40
C THR A 145 -4.22 -20.56 -1.05
N ARG A 146 -4.48 -19.30 -0.65
CA ARG A 146 -3.88 -18.06 -1.20
C ARG A 146 -4.26 -17.78 -2.66
N GLU A 147 -5.31 -18.42 -3.17
CA GLU A 147 -5.92 -18.01 -4.44
C GLU A 147 -6.68 -16.70 -4.21
N ASN A 148 -6.57 -15.76 -5.13
CA ASN A 148 -7.18 -14.46 -4.98
C ASN A 148 -7.97 -14.04 -6.22
N ALA A 149 -8.93 -13.14 -5.99
CA ALA A 149 -9.73 -12.52 -7.02
C ALA A 149 -10.02 -11.06 -6.68
N GLN A 150 -10.18 -10.25 -7.71
CA GLN A 150 -10.50 -8.84 -7.58
C GLN A 150 -11.65 -8.48 -8.53
N VAL A 151 -12.56 -7.63 -8.07
CA VAL A 151 -13.62 -7.01 -8.87
C VAL A 151 -13.62 -5.49 -8.63
N GLY A 152 -13.75 -4.70 -9.69
CA GLY A 152 -13.66 -3.24 -9.62
C GLY A 152 -12.21 -2.75 -9.47
N GLY A 153 -12.04 -1.51 -8.99
CA GLY A 153 -10.75 -0.85 -8.86
C GLY A 153 -10.10 -0.44 -10.18
N LEU A 154 -10.87 -0.33 -11.27
CA LEU A 154 -10.36 0.15 -12.58
C LEU A 154 -10.32 1.69 -12.69
N GLY A 155 -10.58 2.38 -11.58
CA GLY A 155 -10.63 3.82 -11.49
C GLY A 155 -11.97 4.41 -11.94
N TYR A 156 -12.14 5.70 -11.62
CA TYR A 156 -13.40 6.43 -11.73
C TYR A 156 -14.03 6.49 -13.12
N LEU A 157 -13.25 6.23 -14.18
CA LEU A 157 -13.72 6.30 -15.56
C LEU A 157 -14.48 5.04 -15.97
N PHE A 158 -14.07 3.88 -15.46
CA PHE A 158 -14.54 2.56 -15.90
C PHE A 158 -15.07 1.68 -14.77
N SER A 159 -15.08 2.17 -13.52
CA SER A 159 -15.37 1.43 -12.29
C SER A 159 -15.63 2.44 -11.16
N ASP A 160 -15.42 2.00 -9.92
CA ASP A 160 -15.52 2.76 -8.68
C ASP A 160 -16.98 3.00 -8.27
N GLU A 161 -17.90 2.14 -8.70
CA GLU A 161 -19.29 2.16 -8.25
C GLU A 161 -19.37 2.12 -6.72
N GLY A 162 -20.24 2.95 -6.14
CA GLY A 162 -20.36 3.09 -4.69
C GLY A 162 -19.23 3.86 -4.00
N SER A 163 -18.20 4.30 -4.72
CA SER A 163 -17.19 5.22 -4.18
C SER A 163 -17.75 6.63 -3.98
N GLY A 164 -17.02 7.44 -3.19
CA GLY A 164 -17.32 8.86 -3.03
C GLY A 164 -17.27 9.63 -4.34
N PHE A 165 -16.33 9.32 -5.24
CA PHE A 165 -16.27 9.94 -6.56
C PHE A 165 -17.51 9.60 -7.39
N TRP A 166 -17.90 8.32 -7.40
CA TRP A 166 -19.07 7.87 -8.16
C TRP A 166 -20.35 8.53 -7.65
N LEU A 167 -20.56 8.57 -6.33
CA LEU A 167 -21.70 9.24 -5.71
C LEU A 167 -21.75 10.73 -6.09
N ALA A 168 -20.64 11.45 -5.95
CA ALA A 168 -20.56 12.86 -6.32
C ALA A 168 -20.87 13.09 -7.81
N ALA A 169 -20.33 12.24 -8.68
CA ALA A 169 -20.60 12.30 -10.11
C ALA A 169 -22.08 12.03 -10.45
N GLN A 170 -22.74 11.09 -9.75
CA GLN A 170 -24.17 10.85 -9.92
C GLN A 170 -25.00 12.07 -9.52
N VAL A 171 -24.71 12.67 -8.36
CA VAL A 171 -25.42 13.88 -7.86
C VAL A 171 -25.27 15.04 -8.85
N ILE A 172 -24.07 15.32 -9.32
CA ILE A 172 -23.82 16.39 -10.30
C ILE A 172 -24.54 16.11 -11.61
N ARG A 173 -24.52 14.86 -12.11
CA ARG A 173 -25.25 14.48 -13.33
C ARG A 173 -26.75 14.68 -13.19
N LEU A 174 -27.33 14.38 -12.02
CA LEU A 174 -28.75 14.59 -11.76
C LEU A 174 -29.09 16.08 -11.73
N ALA A 175 -28.30 16.90 -11.03
CA ALA A 175 -28.50 18.34 -10.99
C ALA A 175 -28.45 18.99 -12.39
N ILE A 176 -27.50 18.56 -13.24
CA ILE A 176 -27.42 19.04 -14.63
C ILE A 176 -28.64 18.60 -15.43
N LYS A 177 -29.08 17.34 -15.29
CA LYS A 177 -30.29 16.84 -15.99
C LYS A 177 -31.54 17.61 -15.59
N GLU A 178 -31.68 17.97 -14.32
CA GLU A 178 -32.79 18.77 -13.83
C GLU A 178 -32.75 20.18 -14.42
N GLN A 179 -31.57 20.82 -14.39
CA GLN A 179 -31.34 22.13 -14.99
C GLN A 179 -31.64 22.16 -16.51
N ASP A 180 -31.30 21.10 -17.22
CA ASP A 180 -31.55 20.94 -18.66
C ASP A 180 -33.00 20.47 -18.97
N GLY A 181 -33.83 20.23 -17.94
CA GLY A 181 -35.22 19.78 -18.10
C GLY A 181 -35.37 18.34 -18.57
N LEU A 182 -34.33 17.51 -18.43
CA LEU A 182 -34.33 16.09 -18.79
C LEU A 182 -34.95 15.19 -17.73
N ILE A 183 -35.09 15.69 -16.50
CA ILE A 183 -35.80 15.03 -15.39
C ILE A 183 -36.67 16.06 -14.64
N ALA A 184 -37.67 15.57 -13.91
CA ALA A 184 -38.51 16.42 -13.08
C ALA A 184 -37.72 17.03 -11.90
N PRO A 185 -38.09 18.24 -11.43
CA PRO A 185 -37.45 18.84 -10.27
C PRO A 185 -37.56 17.98 -9.04
N CYS A 186 -36.51 17.97 -8.23
CA CYS A 186 -36.54 17.33 -6.93
C CYS A 186 -37.16 18.31 -5.91
N GLY A 187 -38.47 18.57 -6.03
CA GLY A 187 -39.21 19.50 -5.18
C GLY A 187 -40.68 19.64 -5.53
#